data_AF-A0AAQ3R920-F1
#
_entry.id   AF-A0AAQ3R920-F1
#
_cell.length_a   1.000
_cell.length_b   1.000
_cell.length_c   1.000
_cell.angle_alpha   90.00
_cell.angle_beta   90.00
_cell.angle_gamma   90.00
#
_symmetry.space_group_name_H-M   'P 1'
#
loop_
_entity.id
_entity.type
_entity.pdbx_description
1 polymer ?
#
loop_
_entity_poly.entity_id
_entity_poly.type
_entity_poly.pdbx_seq_one_letter_code
_entity_poly.pdbx_strand_id
1 'polypeptide(L)'
;MALVANAINVLGILFLSHAVYSAWEHSLLPSSSLPPSPSSILPQALDPKINLPLDIVLETLASVFFLCLGVVLSSPSLKPIQWSAWAGRLERCKEARKYTEFGVGGGNPYENLEERPGFLDIRGANRDFAEWIRHSKTT
;
A
#
# COMPACT_ATOMS: atom_id res chain seq x y z
N MET A 1 -4.21 10.29 7.82
CA MET A 1 -3.19 10.05 6.77
C MET A 1 -3.71 9.02 5.76
N ALA A 2 -4.00 7.77 6.17
CA ALA A 2 -4.46 6.73 5.25
C ALA A 2 -5.72 7.09 4.44
N LEU A 3 -6.75 7.70 5.06
CA LEU A 3 -7.97 8.07 4.34
C LEU A 3 -7.73 9.11 3.23
N VAL A 4 -6.84 10.09 3.48
CA VAL A 4 -6.46 11.11 2.51
C VAL A 4 -5.60 10.51 1.39
N ALA A 5 -4.62 9.67 1.74
CA ALA A 5 -3.81 8.96 0.75
C ALA A 5 -4.66 8.04 -0.14
N ASN A 6 -5.61 7.32 0.44
CA ASN A 6 -6.56 6.49 -0.29
C ASN A 6 -7.48 7.31 -1.20
N ALA A 7 -7.98 8.45 -0.72
CA ALA A 7 -8.79 9.35 -1.54
C ALA A 7 -7.98 9.89 -2.74
N ILE A 8 -6.72 10.28 -2.52
CA ILE A 8 -5.81 10.72 -3.59
C ILE A 8 -5.57 9.59 -4.60
N ASN A 9 -5.34 8.36 -4.13
CA ASN A 9 -5.17 7.20 -5.02
C ASN A 9 -6.42 6.92 -5.85
N VAL A 10 -7.61 6.95 -5.24
CA VAL A 10 -8.88 6.74 -5.96
C VAL A 10 -9.10 7.81 -7.01
N LEU A 11 -8.86 9.08 -6.67
CA LEU A 11 -8.95 10.19 -7.63
C LEU A 11 -7.91 10.05 -8.75
N GLY A 12 -6.67 9.68 -8.43
CA GLY A 12 -5.61 9.45 -9.41
C GLY A 12 -5.96 8.32 -10.38
N ILE A 13 -6.52 7.22 -9.89
CA ILE A 13 -6.98 6.09 -10.73
C ILE A 13 -8.15 6.51 -11.61
N LEU A 14 -9.10 7.28 -11.08
CA LEU A 14 -10.26 7.76 -11.83
C LEU A 14 -9.84 8.71 -12.96
N PHE A 15 -8.96 9.68 -12.67
CA PHE A 15 -8.46 10.58 -13.70
C PHE A 15 -7.58 9.85 -14.72
N LEU A 16 -6.78 8.89 -14.28
CA LEU A 16 -5.97 8.10 -15.19
C LEU A 16 -6.84 7.25 -16.13
N SER A 17 -7.90 6.62 -15.62
CA SER A 17 -8.81 5.83 -16.46
C SER A 17 -9.57 6.72 -17.44
N HIS A 18 -10.00 7.90 -17.00
CA HIS A 18 -10.59 8.92 -17.87
C HIS A 18 -9.64 9.32 -18.99
N ALA A 19 -8.40 9.70 -18.66
CA ALA A 19 -7.42 10.16 -19.65
C ALA A 19 -7.02 9.05 -20.65
N VAL A 20 -6.92 7.79 -20.18
CA VAL A 20 -6.71 6.63 -21.04
C VAL A 20 -7.89 6.40 -21.98
N TYR A 21 -9.11 6.55 -21.48
CA TYR A 21 -10.32 6.44 -22.29
C TYR A 21 -10.40 7.57 -23.34
N SER A 22 -10.12 8.82 -22.96
CA SER A 22 -10.02 9.95 -23.90
C SER A 22 -8.96 9.72 -24.98
N ALA A 23 -7.80 9.18 -24.61
CA ALA A 23 -6.75 8.83 -25.58
C ALA A 23 -7.20 7.73 -26.54
N TRP A 24 -7.94 6.74 -26.03
CA TRP A 24 -8.53 5.68 -26.84
C TRP A 24 -9.55 6.23 -27.83
N GLU A 25 -10.51 7.05 -27.39
CA GLU A 25 -11.49 7.70 -28.28
C GLU A 25 -10.79 8.55 -29.34
N HIS A 26 -9.77 9.33 -28.96
CA HIS A 26 -9.00 10.13 -29.90
C HIS A 26 -8.31 9.26 -30.95
N SER A 27 -7.77 8.09 -30.56
CA SER A 27 -7.09 7.17 -31.47
C SER A 27 -8.01 6.57 -32.54
N LEU A 28 -9.32 6.50 -32.29
CA LEU A 28 -10.32 6.00 -33.25
C LEU A 28 -10.69 7.03 -34.32
N LEU A 29 -10.35 8.30 -34.10
CA LEU A 29 -10.65 9.35 -35.07
C LEU A 29 -9.69 9.25 -36.27
N PRO A 30 -10.20 9.34 -37.52
CA PRO A 30 -9.36 9.35 -38.72
C PRO A 30 -8.28 10.44 -38.68
N SER A 31 -8.60 11.57 -38.04
CA SER A 31 -7.71 12.72 -37.80
C SER A 31 -6.42 12.34 -37.06
N SER A 32 -6.48 11.33 -36.17
CA SER A 32 -5.35 10.90 -35.35
C SER A 32 -4.29 10.13 -36.15
N SER A 33 -4.63 9.65 -37.35
CA SER A 33 -3.69 8.96 -38.26
C SER A 33 -2.85 9.92 -39.12
N LEU A 34 -3.19 11.21 -39.15
CA LEU A 34 -2.40 12.18 -39.89
C LEU A 34 -1.07 12.47 -39.18
N PRO A 35 0.03 12.67 -39.94
CA PRO A 35 1.31 13.03 -39.35
C PRO A 35 1.19 14.39 -38.63
N PRO A 36 1.66 14.49 -37.39
CA PRO A 36 1.68 15.77 -36.67
C PRO A 36 2.59 16.77 -37.39
N SER A 37 2.24 18.05 -37.33
CA SER A 37 3.11 19.10 -37.84
C SER A 37 4.44 19.12 -37.08
N PRO A 38 5.58 19.30 -37.76
CA PRO A 38 6.89 19.28 -37.11
C PRO A 38 6.95 20.37 -36.05
N SER A 39 7.41 20.02 -34.85
CA SER A 39 7.53 21.00 -33.77
C SER A 39 8.67 21.97 -34.07
N SER A 40 8.44 23.28 -33.89
CA SER A 40 9.45 24.32 -34.12
C SER A 40 10.43 24.48 -32.96
N ILE A 41 10.22 23.73 -31.86
CA ILE A 41 10.90 23.90 -30.58
C ILE A 41 11.93 22.79 -30.36
N LEU A 42 11.67 21.57 -30.82
CA LEU A 42 12.55 20.42 -30.62
C LEU A 42 13.29 20.04 -31.91
N PRO A 43 14.56 19.59 -31.82
CA PRO A 43 15.24 18.96 -32.95
C PRO A 43 14.43 17.76 -33.43
N GLN A 44 14.33 17.56 -34.75
CA GLN A 44 13.51 16.51 -35.36
C GLN A 44 13.81 15.07 -34.89
N ALA A 45 15.00 14.83 -34.33
CA ALA A 45 15.36 13.55 -33.72
C ALA A 45 14.70 13.29 -32.34
N LEU A 46 14.29 14.36 -31.65
CA LEU A 46 13.63 14.33 -30.34
C LEU A 46 12.14 14.67 -30.44
N ASP A 47 11.62 14.90 -31.65
CA ASP A 47 10.22 15.26 -31.87
C ASP A 47 9.35 13.99 -31.78
N PRO A 48 8.50 13.86 -30.75
CA PRO A 48 7.60 12.72 -30.65
C PRO A 48 6.60 12.79 -31.80
N LYS A 49 6.59 11.77 -32.67
CA LYS A 49 5.60 11.60 -33.76
C LYS A 49 4.23 11.18 -33.22
N ILE A 50 3.80 11.77 -32.12
CA ILE A 50 2.57 11.44 -31.40
C ILE A 50 1.59 12.57 -31.67
N ASN A 51 0.44 12.24 -32.26
CA ASN A 51 -0.64 13.18 -32.52
C ASN A 51 -1.66 13.08 -31.37
N LEU A 52 -1.25 13.49 -30.16
CA LEU A 52 -2.14 13.56 -28.99
C LEU A 52 -2.39 15.04 -28.63
N PRO A 53 -3.64 15.42 -28.31
CA PRO A 53 -3.92 16.77 -27.83
C PRO A 53 -3.27 16.99 -26.46
N LEU A 54 -2.81 18.22 -26.25
CA LEU A 54 -2.08 18.62 -25.05
C LEU A 54 -2.88 18.39 -23.75
N ASP A 55 -4.20 18.54 -23.81
CA ASP A 55 -5.09 18.32 -22.67
C ASP A 55 -4.98 16.89 -22.11
N ILE A 56 -5.08 15.87 -22.97
CA ILE A 56 -4.91 14.46 -22.60
C ILE A 56 -3.51 14.20 -22.01
N VAL A 57 -2.48 14.85 -22.53
CA VAL A 57 -1.11 14.71 -22.00
C VAL A 57 -1.00 15.32 -20.60
N LEU A 58 -1.59 16.50 -20.36
CA LEU A 58 -1.57 17.11 -19.03
C LEU A 58 -2.41 16.32 -18.02
N GLU A 59 -3.59 15.85 -18.41
CA GLU A 59 -4.44 15.00 -17.58
C GLU A 59 -3.72 13.72 -17.18
N THR A 60 -3.07 13.02 -18.12
CA THR A 60 -2.31 11.80 -17.82
C THR A 60 -1.14 12.06 -16.87
N LEU A 61 -0.35 13.11 -17.12
CA LEU A 61 0.78 13.47 -16.24
C LEU A 61 0.32 13.84 -14.83
N ALA A 62 -0.74 14.65 -14.71
CA ALA A 62 -1.32 15.01 -13.43
C ALA A 62 -1.86 13.78 -12.69
N SER A 63 -2.56 12.88 -13.41
CA SER A 63 -3.12 11.65 -12.84
C SER A 63 -2.03 10.73 -12.29
N VAL A 64 -0.96 10.51 -13.07
CA VAL A 64 0.20 9.71 -12.64
C VAL A 64 0.87 10.36 -11.43
N PHE A 65 1.02 11.68 -11.43
CA PHE A 65 1.60 12.41 -10.30
C PHE A 65 0.79 12.20 -9.02
N PHE A 66 -0.54 12.36 -9.07
CA PHE A 66 -1.41 12.12 -7.92
C PHE A 66 -1.35 10.67 -7.45
N LEU A 67 -1.33 9.71 -8.38
CA LEU A 67 -1.26 8.29 -8.04
C LEU A 67 0.08 7.95 -7.35
N CYS A 68 1.20 8.46 -7.87
CA CYS A 68 2.51 8.33 -7.23
C CYS A 68 2.53 8.97 -5.83
N LEU A 69 1.99 10.18 -5.68
CA LEU A 69 1.89 10.84 -4.39
C LEU A 69 1.04 10.05 -3.40
N GLY A 70 -0.13 9.59 -3.81
CA GLY A 70 -1.03 8.82 -2.97
C GLY A 70 -0.41 7.48 -2.53
N VAL A 71 0.28 6.78 -3.43
CA VAL A 71 0.99 5.53 -3.10
C VAL A 71 2.09 5.78 -2.07
N VAL A 72 2.90 6.83 -2.26
CA VAL A 72 3.97 7.19 -1.31
C VAL A 72 3.39 7.57 0.06
N LEU A 73 2.32 8.39 0.10
CA LEU A 73 1.67 8.78 1.34
C LEU A 73 0.92 7.64 2.04
N SER A 74 0.49 6.63 1.29
CA SER A 74 -0.15 5.43 1.83
C SER A 74 0.86 4.44 2.41
N SER A 75 2.16 4.61 2.16
CA SER A 75 3.17 3.68 2.64
C SER A 75 3.26 3.69 4.18
N PRO A 76 3.42 2.51 4.80
CA PRO A 76 3.60 2.42 6.24
C PRO A 76 4.94 3.04 6.66
N SER A 77 4.99 3.61 7.87
CA SER A 77 6.21 4.21 8.41
C SER A 77 7.34 3.18 8.50
N LEU A 78 8.55 3.59 8.15
CA LEU A 78 9.75 2.76 8.19
C LEU A 78 10.07 2.28 9.61
N LYS A 79 10.65 1.08 9.69
CA LYS A 79 11.18 0.53 10.94
C LYS A 79 12.40 1.34 11.38
N PRO A 80 12.50 1.72 12.66
CA PRO A 80 13.73 2.30 13.18
C PRO A 80 14.92 1.34 13.00
N ILE A 81 16.06 1.90 12.62
CA ILE A 81 17.32 1.18 12.37
C ILE A 81 17.85 0.57 13.68
N GLN A 82 17.71 1.28 14.80
CA GLN A 82 18.22 0.83 16.09
C GLN A 82 17.27 -0.16 16.76
N TRP A 83 17.80 -1.33 17.10
CA TRP A 83 17.04 -2.41 17.74
C TRP A 83 16.47 -2.00 19.10
N SER A 84 17.22 -1.28 19.92
CA SER A 84 16.75 -0.79 21.23
C SER A 84 15.58 0.18 21.11
N ALA A 85 15.62 1.10 20.14
CA ALA A 85 14.54 2.04 19.88
C ALA A 85 13.29 1.36 19.30
N TRP A 86 13.48 0.26 18.55
CA TRP A 86 12.38 -0.57 18.08
C TRP A 86 11.75 -1.38 19.21
N ALA A 87 12.56 -2.17 19.92
CA ALA A 87 12.13 -3.03 21.01
C ALA A 87 11.47 -2.22 22.14
N GLY A 88 12.05 -1.08 22.51
CA GLY A 88 11.46 -0.18 23.51
C GLY A 88 10.16 0.48 23.06
N ARG A 89 9.87 0.62 21.75
CA ARG A 89 8.54 1.02 21.26
C ARG A 89 7.55 -0.13 21.35
N LEU A 90 8.02 -1.34 21.07
CA LEU A 90 7.20 -2.54 21.11
C LEU A 90 6.77 -2.92 22.53
N GLU A 91 7.63 -2.68 23.52
CA GLU A 91 7.31 -2.86 24.94
C GLU A 91 6.28 -1.85 25.44
N ARG A 92 6.38 -0.59 25.01
CA ARG A 92 5.51 0.50 25.46
C ARG A 92 4.14 0.55 24.78
N CYS A 93 4.04 0.09 23.53
CA CYS A 93 2.82 0.21 22.72
C CYS A 93 2.28 -1.16 22.30
N LYS A 94 1.16 -1.59 22.88
CA LYS A 94 0.46 -2.82 22.46
C LYS A 94 -0.01 -2.78 21.01
N GLU A 95 -0.36 -1.60 20.50
CA GLU A 95 -0.72 -1.40 19.09
C GLU A 95 0.43 -1.74 18.13
N ALA A 96 1.67 -1.48 18.55
CA ALA A 96 2.87 -1.81 17.76
C ALA A 96 3.13 -3.33 17.69
N ARG A 97 2.48 -4.13 18.56
CA ARG A 97 2.54 -5.61 18.53
C ARG A 97 1.45 -6.22 17.65
N LYS A 98 0.48 -5.42 17.18
CA LYS A 98 -0.58 -5.95 16.33
C LYS A 98 0.01 -6.34 14.99
N TYR A 99 -0.32 -7.55 14.51
CA TYR A 99 0.07 -7.99 13.17
C TYR A 99 -0.50 -7.04 12.12
N THR A 100 0.37 -6.51 11.28
CA THR A 100 0.09 -5.65 10.14
C THR A 100 0.70 -6.32 8.92
N GLU A 101 -0.01 -6.27 7.79
CA GLU A 101 0.42 -6.94 6.55
C GLU A 101 1.75 -6.38 6.03
N PHE A 102 2.03 -5.09 6.25
CA PHE A 102 3.28 -4.43 5.89
C PHE A 102 3.62 -3.31 6.88
N GLY A 103 4.86 -3.26 7.41
CA GLY A 103 5.35 -2.17 8.28
C GLY A 103 5.75 -2.57 9.71
N VAL A 104 5.88 -1.57 10.59
CA VAL A 104 6.25 -1.75 12.01
C VAL A 104 5.05 -2.22 12.81
N GLY A 105 4.78 -3.52 12.71
CA GLY A 105 3.68 -4.18 13.41
C GLY A 105 3.69 -5.67 13.08
N GLY A 106 4.82 -6.33 13.35
CA GLY A 106 5.06 -7.72 12.93
C GLY A 106 4.72 -8.76 13.99
N GLY A 107 3.79 -8.48 14.91
CA GLY A 107 3.58 -9.33 16.08
C GLY A 107 4.57 -9.02 17.23
N ASN A 108 4.44 -9.73 18.35
CA ASN A 108 5.47 -9.74 19.38
C ASN A 108 6.59 -10.71 18.94
N PRO A 109 7.80 -10.25 18.57
CA PRO A 109 8.91 -11.12 18.19
C PRO A 109 9.39 -11.97 19.37
N TYR A 110 9.07 -11.57 20.60
CA TYR A 110 9.41 -12.28 21.83
C TYR A 110 8.32 -13.23 22.28
N GLU A 111 7.21 -13.36 21.55
CA GLU A 111 6.08 -14.24 21.91
C GLU A 111 6.57 -15.67 22.21
N ASN A 112 7.42 -16.23 21.35
CA ASN A 112 8.02 -17.54 21.58
C ASN A 112 8.95 -17.61 22.80
N LEU A 113 9.64 -16.51 23.16
CA LEU A 113 10.51 -16.44 24.34
C LEU A 113 9.72 -16.21 25.64
N GLU A 114 8.57 -15.53 25.55
CA GLU A 114 7.67 -15.24 26.66
C GLU A 114 6.81 -16.46 26.98
N GLU A 115 6.15 -17.05 25.98
CA GLU A 115 5.31 -18.24 26.13
C GLU A 115 6.12 -19.50 26.42
N ARG A 116 7.37 -19.55 25.96
CA ARG A 116 8.29 -20.69 26.15
C ARG A 116 7.60 -22.03 25.89
N PRO A 117 7.11 -22.27 24.66
CA PRO A 117 6.31 -23.46 24.36
C PRO A 117 7.03 -24.78 24.70
N GLY A 118 8.37 -24.80 24.65
CA GLY A 118 9.18 -25.96 25.06
C GLY A 118 9.23 -26.26 26.56
N PHE A 119 8.78 -25.33 27.42
CA PHE A 119 8.73 -25.48 28.88
C PHE A 119 7.30 -25.56 29.42
N LEU A 120 6.32 -25.81 28.54
CA LEU A 120 4.92 -25.92 28.95
C LEU A 120 4.73 -27.14 29.87
N ASP A 121 4.13 -26.93 31.05
CA ASP A 121 3.74 -28.05 31.91
C ASP A 121 2.49 -28.73 31.36
N ILE A 122 2.72 -29.75 30.53
CA ILE A 122 1.67 -30.55 29.90
C ILE A 122 0.79 -31.24 30.95
N ARG A 123 1.36 -31.61 32.11
CA ARG A 123 0.61 -32.33 33.16
C ARG A 123 -0.32 -31.39 33.92
N GLY A 124 0.16 -30.19 34.25
CA GLY A 124 -0.66 -29.13 34.82
C GLY A 124 -1.82 -28.75 33.90
N ALA A 125 -1.52 -28.46 32.62
CA ALA A 125 -2.53 -28.09 31.63
C ALA A 125 -3.62 -29.16 31.45
N ASN A 126 -3.25 -30.44 31.46
CA ASN A 126 -4.22 -31.54 31.37
C ASN A 126 -5.11 -31.64 32.62
N ARG A 127 -4.59 -31.35 33.81
CA ARG A 127 -5.38 -31.35 35.05
C ARG A 127 -6.39 -30.21 35.06
N ASP A 128 -5.96 -29.02 34.68
CA ASP A 128 -6.81 -27.83 34.63
C ASP A 128 -7.94 -28.00 33.60
N PHE A 129 -7.62 -28.60 32.44
CA PHE A 129 -8.63 -28.97 31.45
C PHE A 129 -9.63 -30.01 31.99
N ALA A 130 -9.16 -31.01 32.73
CA ALA A 130 -10.02 -32.01 33.34
C ALA A 130 -10.95 -31.42 34.42
N GLU A 131 -10.48 -30.46 35.21
CA GLU A 131 -11.31 -29.70 36.16
C GLU A 131 -12.35 -28.84 35.45
N TRP A 132 -11.97 -28.15 34.37
CA TRP A 132 -12.89 -27.36 33.56
C TRP A 132 -14.04 -28.21 32.98
N ILE A 133 -13.75 -29.40 32.46
CA ILE A 133 -14.78 -30.34 31.98
C ILE A 133 -15.71 -30.81 33.12
N ARG A 134 -15.17 -31.00 34.32
CA ARG A 134 -16.00 -31.40 35.47
C ARG A 134 -16.96 -30.29 35.87
N HIS A 135 -16.48 -29.05 35.94
CA HIS A 135 -17.31 -27.88 36.23
C HIS A 135 -18.41 -27.65 35.17
N SER A 136 -18.10 -27.83 33.88
CA SER A 136 -19.09 -27.64 32.80
C SER A 136 -20.16 -28.73 32.75
N LYS A 137 -19.93 -29.92 33.33
CA LYS A 137 -20.92 -31.00 33.42
C LYS A 137 -21.84 -30.91 34.64
N THR A 138 -21.44 -30.17 35.67
CA THR A 138 -22.20 -29.98 36.90
C THR A 138 -23.15 -28.77 36.85
N THR A 139 -23.10 -27.98 35.77
CA THR A 139 -24.01 -26.86 35.49
C THR A 139 -24.98 -27.25 34.39
#